data_AF-A0A8S3T6L1-F1
#
_entry.id   AF-A0A8S3T6L1-F1
#
_cell.length_a   1.000
_cell.length_b   1.000
_cell.length_c   1.000
_cell.angle_alpha   90.00
_cell.angle_beta   90.00
_cell.angle_gamma   90.00
#
_symmetry.space_group_name_H-M   'P 1'
#
loop_
_entity.id
_entity.type
_entity.pdbx_description
1 polymer ?
#
loop_
_entity_poly.entity_id
_entity_poly.type
_entity_poly.pdbx_seq_one_letter_code
_entity_poly.pdbx_strand_id
1 'polypeptide(L)'
;MAGATLDAKGWHLSTEGIEQCVGDNARKDEKIIDVAKDTDFKEIGRKWLPEDVSKVSCEYVEGPGVLQIQKIRNVAAPKDNEESQGAPRLLKLTLTDGHLNCNGVETEKLDKVNVPPGTKVLLKGTVAVEHGILLLNNKNCHLIGGRVEKMAENWELKKMLSKQSKLRGVTEGGPPPFVPFGHKIQQVKPATQKDNFKSLATKKEEKKEEGEFEQQRQATIAEALQAKEEKTKTFGGGQKQVNF
;
A
#
# COMPACT_ATOMS: atom_id res chain seq x y z
N MET A 1 -27.44 -12.13 22.99
CA MET A 1 -26.43 -12.39 24.05
C MET A 1 -24.99 -12.53 23.54
N ALA A 2 -24.73 -12.90 22.28
CA ALA A 2 -23.35 -13.04 21.74
C ALA A 2 -22.50 -11.74 21.75
N GLY A 3 -23.11 -10.55 21.69
CA GLY A 3 -22.36 -9.29 21.74
C GLY A 3 -21.66 -9.04 23.07
N ALA A 4 -22.27 -9.44 24.19
CA ALA A 4 -21.73 -9.17 25.53
C ALA A 4 -20.46 -10.00 25.83
N THR A 5 -20.39 -11.23 25.32
CA THR A 5 -19.23 -12.10 25.50
C THR A 5 -18.05 -11.68 24.61
N LEU A 6 -18.33 -11.15 23.41
CA LEU A 6 -17.32 -10.54 22.53
C LEU A 6 -16.79 -9.23 23.13
N ASP A 7 -17.67 -8.37 23.65
CA ASP A 7 -17.30 -7.13 24.34
C ASP A 7 -16.40 -7.41 25.56
N ALA A 8 -16.70 -8.44 26.35
CA ALA A 8 -15.84 -8.85 27.46
C ALA A 8 -14.43 -9.31 27.03
N LYS A 9 -14.28 -9.76 25.78
CA LYS A 9 -12.99 -10.11 25.16
C LYS A 9 -12.34 -8.91 24.44
N GLY A 10 -12.97 -7.73 24.46
CA GLY A 10 -12.54 -6.50 23.80
C GLY A 10 -12.92 -6.38 22.32
N TRP A 11 -13.72 -7.31 21.79
CA TRP A 11 -14.16 -7.29 20.38
C TRP A 11 -15.45 -6.50 20.23
N HIS A 12 -15.32 -5.18 20.07
CA HIS A 12 -16.44 -4.27 19.83
C HIS A 12 -16.85 -4.29 18.36
N LEU A 13 -17.73 -5.21 18.01
CA LEU A 13 -18.28 -5.37 16.66
C LEU A 13 -19.70 -4.82 16.56
N SER A 14 -20.09 -4.31 15.39
CA SER A 14 -21.47 -3.88 15.14
C SER A 14 -22.41 -5.09 15.02
N THR A 15 -23.71 -4.86 15.12
CA THR A 15 -24.71 -5.92 14.92
C THR A 15 -24.61 -6.52 13.54
N GLU A 16 -24.46 -5.69 12.52
CA GLU A 16 -24.30 -6.08 11.11
C GLU A 16 -22.97 -6.79 10.89
N GLY A 17 -21.89 -6.32 11.54
CA GLY A 17 -20.57 -6.92 11.47
C GLY A 17 -20.52 -8.32 12.09
N ILE A 18 -21.23 -8.52 13.20
CA ILE A 18 -21.38 -9.86 13.80
C ILE A 18 -22.12 -10.79 12.83
N GLU A 19 -23.19 -10.33 12.20
CA GLU A 19 -23.95 -11.13 11.22
C GLU A 19 -23.10 -11.50 10.00
N GLN A 20 -22.32 -10.54 9.48
CA GLN A 20 -21.36 -10.77 8.41
C GLN A 20 -20.29 -11.82 8.79
N CYS A 21 -19.79 -11.78 10.03
CA CYS A 21 -18.81 -12.75 10.51
C CYS A 21 -19.40 -14.15 10.78
N VAL A 22 -20.70 -14.24 11.06
CA VAL A 22 -21.39 -15.51 11.27
C VAL A 22 -21.63 -16.22 9.92
N GLY A 23 -22.16 -15.51 8.92
CA GLY A 23 -22.53 -16.12 7.64
C GLY A 23 -23.42 -17.37 7.83
N ASP A 24 -23.04 -18.49 7.20
CA ASP A 24 -23.74 -19.79 7.34
C ASP A 24 -23.30 -20.61 8.56
N ASN A 25 -22.35 -20.10 9.37
CA ASN A 25 -21.85 -20.84 10.52
C ASN A 25 -22.77 -20.74 11.74
N ALA A 26 -22.69 -21.75 12.60
CA ALA A 26 -23.25 -21.65 13.95
C ALA A 26 -22.62 -20.45 14.69
N ARG A 27 -23.47 -19.66 15.36
CA ARG A 27 -23.13 -18.45 16.12
C ARG A 27 -22.27 -18.80 17.36
N LYS A 28 -20.98 -19.00 17.12
CA LYS A 28 -19.95 -19.27 18.13
C LYS A 28 -18.93 -18.13 18.13
N ASP A 29 -18.65 -17.58 19.30
CA ASP A 29 -17.74 -16.44 19.46
C ASP A 29 -16.34 -16.68 18.89
N GLU A 30 -15.81 -17.90 19.04
CA GLU A 30 -14.49 -18.28 18.53
C GLU A 30 -14.43 -18.15 17.00
N LYS A 31 -15.45 -18.66 16.31
CA LYS A 31 -15.56 -18.54 14.84
C LYS A 31 -15.70 -17.10 14.40
N ILE A 32 -16.51 -16.31 15.11
CA ILE A 32 -16.69 -14.88 14.83
C ILE A 32 -15.36 -14.14 14.98
N ILE A 33 -14.62 -14.42 16.06
CA ILE A 33 -13.31 -13.80 16.32
C ILE A 33 -12.31 -14.18 15.23
N ASP A 34 -12.29 -15.44 14.78
CA ASP A 34 -11.38 -15.87 13.73
C ASP A 34 -11.65 -15.17 12.39
N VAL A 35 -12.92 -14.97 12.02
CA VAL A 35 -13.28 -14.16 10.84
C VAL A 35 -12.95 -12.68 11.07
N ALA A 36 -13.24 -12.13 12.25
CA ALA A 36 -13.01 -10.73 12.57
C ALA A 36 -11.52 -10.35 12.62
N LYS A 37 -10.62 -11.29 12.94
CA LYS A 37 -9.16 -11.09 12.89
C LYS A 37 -8.70 -10.72 11.48
N ASP A 38 -9.30 -11.32 10.46
CA ASP A 38 -8.90 -11.17 9.05
C ASP A 38 -9.77 -10.18 8.26
N THR A 39 -10.75 -9.56 8.92
CA THR A 39 -11.66 -8.56 8.33
C THR A 39 -11.26 -7.14 8.71
N ASP A 40 -11.51 -6.15 7.84
CA ASP A 40 -11.25 -4.75 8.14
C ASP A 40 -12.29 -4.21 9.14
N PHE A 41 -11.82 -3.61 10.24
CA PHE A 41 -12.68 -3.00 11.26
C PHE A 41 -13.57 -1.87 10.72
N LYS A 42 -13.22 -1.25 9.60
CA LYS A 42 -14.13 -0.29 8.94
C LYS A 42 -15.42 -0.94 8.43
N GLU A 43 -15.40 -2.25 8.17
CA GLU A 43 -16.56 -3.00 7.66
C GLU A 43 -17.42 -3.55 8.81
N ILE A 44 -16.79 -4.02 9.91
CA ILE A 44 -17.48 -4.78 10.97
C ILE A 44 -17.41 -4.16 12.38
N GLY A 45 -16.60 -3.10 12.56
CA GLY A 45 -16.29 -2.54 13.87
C GLY A 45 -17.42 -1.67 14.43
N ARG A 46 -17.54 -1.64 15.75
CA ARG A 46 -18.34 -0.67 16.50
C ARG A 46 -17.40 0.30 17.19
N LYS A 47 -17.72 1.58 17.11
CA LYS A 47 -17.00 2.64 17.82
C LYS A 47 -16.94 2.33 19.32
N TRP A 48 -15.75 2.39 19.89
CA TRP A 48 -15.52 2.23 21.32
C TRP A 48 -14.45 3.19 21.87
N LEU A 49 -13.58 3.73 21.00
CA LEU A 49 -12.61 4.73 21.41
C LEU A 49 -13.32 6.03 21.84
N PRO A 50 -12.80 6.74 22.87
CA PRO A 50 -13.25 8.08 23.22
C PRO A 50 -13.12 9.04 22.02
N GLU A 51 -14.10 9.92 21.83
CA GLU A 51 -14.08 10.91 20.72
C GLU A 51 -12.92 11.88 20.78
N ASP A 52 -12.39 12.09 21.99
CA ASP A 52 -11.29 12.97 22.28
C ASP A 52 -9.95 12.22 22.41
N VAL A 53 -9.85 10.94 22.02
CA VAL A 53 -8.61 10.14 22.11
C VAL A 53 -7.39 10.78 21.42
N SER A 54 -7.63 11.62 20.41
CA SER A 54 -6.56 12.37 19.71
C SER A 54 -6.40 13.81 20.21
N LYS A 55 -7.19 14.24 21.18
CA LYS A 55 -7.14 15.57 21.80
C LYS A 55 -6.28 15.51 23.07
N VAL A 56 -5.82 16.69 23.49
CA VAL A 56 -5.02 16.84 24.72
C VAL A 56 -5.83 16.55 25.99
N SER A 57 -7.16 16.62 25.94
CA SER A 57 -8.04 16.36 27.09
C SER A 57 -8.12 14.89 27.50
N CYS A 58 -7.78 13.96 26.60
CA CYS A 58 -7.84 12.54 26.91
C CYS A 58 -6.56 12.12 27.64
N GLU A 59 -6.71 11.70 28.90
CA GLU A 59 -5.60 11.26 29.76
C GLU A 59 -5.39 9.74 29.71
N TYR A 60 -6.43 8.97 29.38
CA TYR A 60 -6.35 7.51 29.33
C TYR A 60 -7.43 6.88 28.43
N VAL A 61 -7.18 5.63 28.02
CA VAL A 61 -8.15 4.74 27.36
C VAL A 61 -8.26 3.46 28.18
N GLU A 62 -9.48 3.04 28.50
CA GLU A 62 -9.73 1.79 29.23
C GLU A 62 -9.97 0.61 28.27
N GLY A 63 -9.21 -0.47 28.47
CA GLY A 63 -9.47 -1.77 27.86
C GLY A 63 -10.35 -2.69 28.73
N PRO A 64 -10.67 -3.90 28.25
CA PRO A 64 -10.13 -4.53 27.06
C PRO A 64 -10.74 -3.98 25.77
N GLY A 65 -9.91 -3.69 24.77
CA GLY A 65 -10.39 -3.20 23.48
C GLY A 65 -9.44 -3.56 22.34
N VAL A 66 -9.97 -4.19 21.30
CA VAL A 66 -9.20 -4.56 20.11
C VAL A 66 -9.17 -3.39 19.14
N LEU A 67 -8.00 -3.13 18.58
CA LEU A 67 -7.77 -2.16 17.52
C LEU A 67 -7.07 -2.82 16.33
N GLN A 68 -7.27 -2.24 15.16
CA GLN A 68 -6.58 -2.61 13.93
C GLN A 68 -5.41 -1.68 13.66
N ILE A 69 -4.25 -2.23 13.36
CA ILE A 69 -3.07 -1.48 12.94
C ILE A 69 -3.30 -0.95 11.51
N GLN A 70 -3.28 0.36 11.34
CA GLN A 70 -3.29 1.04 10.04
C GLN A 70 -1.88 1.24 9.49
N LYS A 71 -0.93 1.61 10.36
CA LYS A 71 0.44 1.91 9.95
C LYS A 71 1.40 1.71 11.12
N ILE A 72 2.61 1.26 10.82
CA ILE A 72 3.72 1.18 11.75
C ILE A 72 4.88 1.98 11.15
N ARG A 73 5.52 2.83 11.95
CA ARG A 73 6.68 3.62 11.51
C ARG A 73 7.70 3.74 12.62
N ASN A 74 8.98 3.53 12.32
CA ASN A 74 10.06 3.94 13.21
C ASN A 74 10.25 5.45 13.10
N VAL A 75 9.81 6.20 14.12
CA VAL A 75 9.93 7.66 14.14
C VAL A 75 11.32 8.13 14.56
N ALA A 76 12.16 7.26 15.13
CA ALA A 76 13.57 7.54 15.40
C ALA A 76 14.46 7.44 14.14
N ALA A 77 13.92 6.98 13.02
CA ALA A 77 14.64 6.86 11.76
C ALA A 77 14.12 7.83 10.67
N PRO A 78 14.99 8.33 9.79
CA PRO A 78 14.59 9.19 8.67
C PRO A 78 13.68 8.43 7.70
N LYS A 79 12.83 9.16 6.96
CA LYS A 79 11.85 8.56 6.03
C LYS A 79 12.50 7.72 4.93
N ASP A 80 13.67 8.13 4.47
CA ASP A 80 14.38 7.47 3.39
C ASP A 80 15.06 6.17 3.84
N ASN A 81 15.22 5.96 5.15
CA ASN A 81 15.84 4.78 5.73
C ASN A 81 15.19 4.38 7.06
N GLU A 82 13.92 3.96 7.02
CA GLU A 82 13.15 3.61 8.23
C GLU A 82 13.72 2.39 8.99
N GLU A 83 14.53 1.56 8.34
CA GLU A 83 15.22 0.41 8.95
C GLU A 83 16.54 0.81 9.63
N SER A 84 16.93 2.09 9.60
CA SER A 84 18.15 2.59 10.24
C SER A 84 18.21 2.18 11.71
N GLN A 85 19.36 1.64 12.12
CA GLN A 85 19.69 1.32 13.51
C GLN A 85 20.61 2.38 14.14
N GLY A 86 20.73 3.56 13.51
CA GLY A 86 21.57 4.66 14.01
C GLY A 86 21.08 5.29 15.32
N ALA A 87 19.84 5.01 15.71
CA ALA A 87 19.25 5.41 16.98
C ALA A 87 18.41 4.25 17.54
N PRO A 88 18.15 4.21 18.86
CA PRO A 88 17.21 3.27 19.45
C PRO A 88 15.85 3.34 18.77
N ARG A 89 15.25 2.17 18.53
CA ARG A 89 13.93 2.04 17.89
C ARG A 89 12.87 2.80 18.69
N LEU A 90 12.04 3.57 17.98
CA LEU A 90 10.84 4.18 18.53
C LEU A 90 9.71 4.04 17.51
N LEU A 91 8.84 3.05 17.70
CA LEU A 91 7.69 2.84 16.84
C LEU A 91 6.51 3.74 17.20
N LYS A 92 5.97 4.40 16.17
CA LYS A 92 4.63 4.96 16.15
C LYS A 92 3.70 4.01 15.42
N LEU A 93 2.62 3.61 16.09
CA LEU A 93 1.52 2.83 15.54
C LEU A 93 0.34 3.77 15.31
N THR A 94 -0.25 3.75 14.12
CA THR A 94 -1.57 4.33 13.87
C THR A 94 -2.57 3.21 13.95
N LEU A 95 -3.57 3.34 14.82
CA LEU A 95 -4.55 2.33 15.17
C LEU A 95 -5.97 2.84 14.89
N THR A 96 -6.92 1.93 14.68
CA THR A 96 -8.34 2.28 14.52
C THR A 96 -9.26 1.25 15.19
N ASP A 97 -10.43 1.70 15.63
CA ASP A 97 -11.57 0.84 15.98
C ASP A 97 -12.54 0.65 14.80
N GLY A 98 -12.17 1.12 13.60
CA GLY A 98 -13.01 1.17 12.41
C GLY A 98 -13.67 2.53 12.17
N HIS A 99 -13.76 3.37 13.21
CA HIS A 99 -14.43 4.67 13.17
C HIS A 99 -13.46 5.81 13.44
N LEU A 100 -12.76 5.73 14.58
CA LEU A 100 -11.76 6.69 14.99
C LEU A 100 -10.36 6.15 14.73
N ASN A 101 -9.43 7.07 14.47
CA ASN A 101 -8.01 6.76 14.42
C ASN A 101 -7.34 7.34 15.66
N CYS A 102 -6.40 6.60 16.23
CA CYS A 102 -5.53 7.08 17.29
C CYS A 102 -4.08 6.72 16.97
N ASN A 103 -3.14 7.40 17.63
CA ASN A 103 -1.72 7.10 17.50
C ASN A 103 -1.20 6.58 18.83
N GLY A 104 -0.39 5.54 18.81
CA GLY A 104 0.37 5.08 19.96
C GLY A 104 1.85 5.09 19.67
N VAL A 105 2.67 5.28 20.72
CA VAL A 105 4.12 5.18 20.66
C VAL A 105 4.58 4.11 21.62
N GLU A 106 5.56 3.31 21.19
CA GLU A 106 6.17 2.32 22.08
C GLU A 106 7.04 3.04 23.14
N THR A 107 6.76 2.81 24.42
CA THR A 107 7.55 3.32 25.54
C THR A 107 8.69 2.37 25.91
N GLU A 108 8.47 1.08 25.65
CA GLU A 108 9.47 0.02 25.65
C GLU A 108 9.38 -0.75 24.34
N LYS A 109 10.42 -1.50 23.98
CA LYS A 109 10.44 -2.30 22.76
C LYS A 109 9.27 -3.29 22.76
N LEU A 110 8.31 -3.09 21.86
CA LEU A 110 7.19 -4.01 21.72
C LEU A 110 7.58 -5.29 20.98
N ASP A 111 7.15 -6.42 21.51
CA ASP A 111 7.42 -7.74 20.96
C ASP A 111 6.62 -8.00 19.67
N LYS A 112 7.30 -8.59 18.68
CA LYS A 112 6.69 -9.11 17.43
C LYS A 112 5.90 -8.09 16.59
N VAL A 113 6.13 -6.78 16.74
CA VAL A 113 5.38 -5.71 16.03
C VAL A 113 5.81 -5.48 14.56
N ASN A 114 6.65 -6.34 13.95
CA ASN A 114 6.97 -6.25 12.51
C ASN A 114 5.91 -6.97 11.64
N VAL A 115 4.66 -6.52 11.76
CA VAL A 115 3.47 -7.13 11.16
C VAL A 115 2.90 -6.28 10.02
N PRO A 116 2.15 -6.89 9.09
CA PRO A 116 1.47 -6.13 8.05
C PRO A 116 0.38 -5.22 8.64
N PRO A 117 0.02 -4.13 7.94
CA PRO A 117 -1.20 -3.40 8.20
C PRO A 117 -2.44 -4.32 8.16
N GLY A 118 -3.44 -4.03 9.00
CA GLY A 118 -4.63 -4.86 9.19
C GLY A 118 -4.57 -5.80 10.39
N THR A 119 -3.36 -6.09 10.89
CA THR A 119 -3.16 -6.91 12.08
C THR A 119 -3.81 -6.30 13.31
N LYS A 120 -4.40 -7.15 14.17
CA LYS A 120 -5.15 -6.77 15.37
C LYS A 120 -4.25 -6.76 16.61
N VAL A 121 -4.48 -5.77 17.47
CA VAL A 121 -3.85 -5.61 18.79
C VAL A 121 -4.92 -5.44 19.85
N LEU A 122 -4.71 -6.04 21.02
CA LEU A 122 -5.57 -5.90 22.18
C LEU A 122 -4.93 -4.92 23.16
N LEU A 123 -5.65 -3.84 23.47
CA LEU A 123 -5.36 -2.99 24.60
C LEU A 123 -5.94 -3.62 25.87
N LYS A 124 -5.15 -3.74 26.93
CA LYS A 124 -5.56 -4.27 28.24
C LYS A 124 -5.30 -3.26 29.35
N GLY A 125 -6.21 -3.21 30.32
CA GLY A 125 -6.13 -2.29 31.45
C GLY A 125 -6.24 -0.83 31.00
N THR A 126 -5.77 0.08 31.85
CA THR A 126 -5.76 1.52 31.57
C THR A 126 -4.49 1.89 30.81
N VAL A 127 -4.66 2.43 29.60
CA VAL A 127 -3.57 2.91 28.75
C VAL A 127 -3.48 4.42 28.90
N ALA A 128 -2.36 4.92 29.42
CA ALA A 128 -2.11 6.36 29.52
C ALA A 128 -2.05 6.99 28.11
N VAL A 129 -2.60 8.19 28.01
CA VAL A 129 -2.59 9.03 26.81
C VAL A 129 -1.91 10.34 27.15
N GLU A 130 -0.90 10.69 26.37
CA GLU A 130 -0.17 11.95 26.49
C GLU A 130 -0.33 12.73 25.20
N HIS A 131 -0.95 13.91 25.27
CA HIS A 131 -1.15 14.80 24.12
C HIS A 131 -1.79 14.09 22.91
N GLY A 132 -2.78 13.21 23.16
CA GLY A 132 -3.44 12.42 22.12
C GLY A 132 -2.63 11.24 21.58
N ILE A 133 -1.59 10.81 22.28
CA ILE A 133 -0.74 9.66 21.93
C ILE A 133 -0.81 8.61 23.04
N LEU A 134 -1.21 7.39 22.68
CA LEU A 134 -1.24 6.25 23.59
C LEU A 134 0.19 5.79 23.93
N LEU A 135 0.48 5.60 25.21
CA LEU A 135 1.75 5.09 25.70
C LEU A 135 1.71 3.54 25.75
N LEU A 136 2.24 2.91 24.71
CA LEU A 136 2.16 1.47 24.53
C LEU A 136 3.36 0.75 25.17
N ASN A 137 3.11 -0.35 25.84
CA ASN A 137 4.10 -1.26 26.42
C ASN A 137 3.62 -2.71 26.31
N ASN A 138 4.46 -3.70 26.63
CA ASN A 138 4.10 -5.11 26.50
C ASN A 138 3.06 -5.57 27.54
N LYS A 139 2.78 -4.76 28.58
CA LYS A 139 1.74 -5.04 29.59
C LYS A 139 0.36 -4.61 29.12
N ASN A 140 0.27 -3.54 28.34
CA ASN A 140 -1.00 -2.95 27.93
C ASN A 140 -1.34 -3.21 26.46
N CYS A 141 -0.37 -3.52 25.60
CA CYS A 141 -0.58 -3.76 24.17
C CYS A 141 -0.14 -5.17 23.79
N HIS A 142 -1.10 -6.01 23.40
CA HIS A 142 -0.83 -7.40 23.02
C HIS A 142 -1.18 -7.64 21.57
N LEU A 143 -0.23 -8.17 20.80
CA LEU A 143 -0.48 -8.59 19.42
C LEU A 143 -1.39 -9.82 19.38
N ILE A 144 -2.54 -9.72 18.70
CA ILE A 144 -3.47 -10.84 18.50
C ILE A 144 -3.15 -11.57 17.20
N GLY A 145 -2.76 -10.82 16.16
CA GLY A 145 -2.53 -11.35 14.82
C GLY A 145 -3.67 -11.01 13.86
N GLY A 146 -3.92 -11.88 12.90
CA GLY A 146 -4.86 -11.62 11.80
C GLY A 146 -4.24 -10.81 10.66
N ARG A 147 -4.84 -10.92 9.49
CA ARG A 147 -4.36 -10.34 8.23
C ARG A 147 -5.53 -9.87 7.38
N VAL A 148 -5.57 -8.56 7.11
CA VAL A 148 -6.52 -7.97 6.17
C VAL A 148 -5.85 -7.90 4.80
N GLU A 149 -6.23 -8.81 3.90
CA GLU A 149 -5.58 -9.03 2.60
C GLU A 149 -5.30 -7.72 1.85
N LYS A 150 -6.34 -6.91 1.63
CA LYS A 150 -6.27 -5.63 0.90
C LYS A 150 -5.21 -4.66 1.46
N MET A 151 -4.92 -4.74 2.76
CA MET A 151 -3.95 -3.88 3.44
C MET A 151 -2.54 -4.49 3.47
N ALA A 152 -2.46 -5.82 3.55
CA ALA A 152 -1.21 -6.55 3.68
C ALA A 152 -0.46 -6.68 2.34
N GLU A 153 -1.15 -6.97 1.23
CA GLU A 153 -0.56 -7.23 -0.09
C GLU A 153 0.45 -6.15 -0.53
N ASN A 154 0.01 -4.89 -0.53
CA ASN A 154 0.85 -3.77 -0.95
C ASN A 154 2.05 -3.54 -0.04
N TRP A 155 1.91 -3.83 1.26
CA TRP A 155 3.00 -3.69 2.22
C TRP A 155 4.03 -4.81 2.04
N GLU A 156 3.58 -6.05 1.86
CA GLU A 156 4.44 -7.21 1.61
C GLU A 156 5.22 -7.04 0.30
N LEU A 157 4.54 -6.62 -0.78
CA LEU A 157 5.17 -6.34 -2.06
C LEU A 157 6.26 -5.26 -1.93
N LYS A 158 5.96 -4.14 -1.26
CA LYS A 158 6.96 -3.07 -1.02
C LYS A 158 8.16 -3.58 -0.21
N LYS A 159 7.90 -4.41 0.81
CA LYS A 159 8.93 -5.01 1.66
C LYS A 159 9.80 -6.04 0.91
N MET A 160 9.22 -6.73 -0.08
CA MET A 160 9.97 -7.63 -0.97
C MET A 160 10.84 -6.85 -1.97
N LEU A 161 10.26 -5.85 -2.64
CA LEU A 161 10.96 -5.02 -3.63
C LEU A 161 12.09 -4.20 -3.01
N SER A 162 11.91 -3.66 -1.81
CA SER A 162 12.96 -2.89 -1.11
C SER A 162 14.17 -3.74 -0.75
N LYS A 163 13.98 -5.03 -0.44
CA LYS A 163 15.07 -5.98 -0.24
C LYS A 163 15.81 -6.28 -1.55
N GLN A 164 15.08 -6.41 -2.65
CA GLN A 164 15.66 -6.67 -3.97
C GLN A 164 16.43 -5.47 -4.54
N SER A 165 15.96 -4.25 -4.33
CA SER A 165 16.64 -3.04 -4.81
C SER A 165 17.97 -2.80 -4.09
N LYS A 166 18.02 -3.03 -2.77
CA LYS A 166 19.27 -3.00 -1.98
C LYS A 166 20.28 -4.04 -2.45
N LEU A 167 19.83 -5.20 -2.92
CA LEU A 167 20.69 -6.27 -3.41
C LEU A 167 21.26 -5.99 -4.81
N ARG A 168 20.49 -5.33 -5.70
CA ARG A 168 20.92 -5.01 -7.08
C ARG A 168 21.74 -3.73 -7.21
N GLY A 169 21.74 -2.86 -6.19
CA GLY A 169 22.54 -1.63 -6.19
C GLY A 169 24.06 -1.87 -6.27
N VAL A 170 24.53 -3.09 -6.00
CA VAL A 170 25.96 -3.45 -6.05
C VAL A 170 26.35 -4.15 -7.35
N THR A 171 25.41 -4.75 -8.11
CA THR A 171 25.80 -5.68 -9.18
C THR A 171 25.46 -5.27 -10.62
N GLU A 172 24.45 -4.45 -10.91
CA GLU A 172 24.28 -3.82 -12.24
C GLU A 172 23.01 -2.96 -12.29
N GLY A 173 23.09 -1.73 -12.79
CA GLY A 173 21.93 -0.95 -13.22
C GLY A 173 21.17 -0.14 -12.16
N GLY A 174 21.75 0.11 -10.99
CA GLY A 174 21.19 1.06 -10.01
C GLY A 174 21.23 2.52 -10.50
N PRO A 175 20.41 3.42 -9.92
CA PRO A 175 20.46 4.84 -10.24
C PRO A 175 21.89 5.37 -10.01
N PRO A 176 22.42 6.22 -10.91
CA PRO A 176 23.78 6.73 -10.79
C PRO A 176 23.94 7.50 -9.47
N PRO A 177 25.09 7.38 -8.79
CA PRO A 177 25.35 8.14 -7.58
C PRO A 177 25.30 9.64 -7.88
N PHE A 178 24.76 10.42 -6.96
CA PHE A 178 24.79 11.87 -7.07
C PHE A 178 26.24 12.35 -7.09
N VAL A 179 26.60 13.13 -8.12
CA VAL A 179 27.90 13.76 -8.25
C VAL A 179 27.71 15.27 -8.06
N PRO A 180 28.35 15.90 -7.06
CA PRO A 180 28.29 17.35 -6.88
C PRO A 180 28.72 18.09 -8.15
N PHE A 181 28.10 19.24 -8.41
CA PHE A 181 28.43 20.07 -9.56
C PHE A 181 29.94 20.38 -9.63
N GLY A 182 30.50 20.40 -10.84
CA GLY A 182 31.92 20.64 -11.08
C GLY A 182 32.85 19.42 -10.93
N HIS A 183 32.33 18.27 -10.47
CA HIS A 183 33.12 17.03 -10.37
C HIS A 183 32.88 16.13 -11.58
N LYS A 184 33.96 15.52 -12.11
CA LYS A 184 33.84 14.57 -13.23
C LYS A 184 33.17 13.28 -12.74
N ILE A 185 32.11 12.87 -13.42
CA ILE A 185 31.48 11.57 -13.20
C ILE A 185 32.49 10.49 -13.62
N GLN A 186 32.99 9.73 -12.66
CA GLN A 186 33.78 8.53 -12.96
C GLN A 186 32.82 7.51 -13.58
N GLN A 187 32.90 7.33 -14.89
CA GLN A 187 32.17 6.26 -15.57
C GLN A 187 32.71 4.93 -15.02
N VAL A 188 32.01 4.34 -14.07
CA VAL A 188 32.19 2.93 -13.74
C VAL A 188 31.79 2.20 -15.01
N LYS A 189 32.77 1.72 -15.78
CA LYS A 189 32.49 0.85 -16.93
C LYS A 189 31.68 -0.33 -16.37
N PRO A 190 30.47 -0.61 -16.87
CA PRO A 190 29.79 -1.83 -16.50
C PRO A 190 30.75 -2.99 -16.77
N ALA A 191 30.81 -3.94 -15.84
CA ALA A 191 31.56 -5.16 -16.05
C ALA A 191 31.14 -5.70 -17.43
N THR A 192 32.11 -5.95 -18.31
CA THR A 192 31.84 -6.42 -19.66
C THR A 192 31.26 -7.83 -19.62
N GLN A 193 29.97 -7.97 -19.31
CA GLN A 193 29.13 -9.03 -19.86
C GLN A 193 28.50 -8.46 -21.13
N LYS A 194 29.27 -8.53 -22.20
CA LYS A 194 28.70 -8.59 -23.54
C LYS A 194 27.90 -9.89 -23.59
N ASP A 195 26.58 -9.81 -23.40
CA ASP A 195 25.67 -10.75 -24.04
C ASP A 195 24.29 -10.10 -24.22
N ASN A 196 24.04 -9.68 -25.46
CA ASN A 196 22.71 -9.53 -26.07
C ASN A 196 21.82 -8.35 -25.66
N PHE A 197 22.34 -7.12 -25.67
CA PHE A 197 21.49 -5.95 -25.92
C PHE A 197 21.15 -5.87 -27.41
N LYS A 198 20.01 -6.43 -27.81
CA LYS A 198 19.56 -6.56 -29.22
C LYS A 198 19.25 -5.24 -29.96
N SER A 199 19.31 -4.09 -29.30
CA SER A 199 19.01 -2.79 -29.95
C SER A 199 20.17 -2.22 -30.77
N LEU A 200 21.35 -2.86 -30.77
CA LEU A 200 22.55 -2.39 -31.45
C LEU A 200 23.24 -3.48 -32.30
N ALA A 201 22.53 -4.54 -32.66
CA ALA A 201 23.02 -5.50 -33.63
C ALA A 201 22.68 -5.03 -35.05
N THR A 202 23.65 -4.41 -35.74
CA THR A 202 23.62 -4.28 -37.20
C THR A 202 23.81 -5.66 -37.82
N LYS A 203 22.71 -6.44 -37.88
CA LYS A 203 22.64 -7.60 -38.75
C LYS A 203 22.60 -7.12 -40.19
N LYS A 204 23.70 -7.35 -40.90
CA LYS A 204 23.73 -7.36 -42.36
C LYS A 204 23.09 -8.68 -42.79
N GLU A 205 21.75 -8.74 -42.76
CA GLU A 205 20.98 -9.85 -43.33
C GLU A 205 20.29 -9.37 -44.61
N GLU A 206 20.32 -10.24 -45.61
CA GLU A 206 20.04 -9.95 -47.01
C GLU A 206 18.57 -9.58 -47.25
N LYS A 207 18.40 -8.55 -48.09
CA LYS A 207 17.14 -8.10 -48.68
C LYS A 207 16.41 -9.27 -49.37
N LYS A 208 15.28 -9.71 -48.82
CA LYS A 208 14.25 -10.39 -49.63
C LYS A 208 12.80 -10.14 -49.19
N GLU A 209 12.55 -9.67 -47.96
CA GLU A 209 11.17 -9.41 -47.49
C GLU A 209 10.68 -7.95 -47.68
N GLU A 210 11.57 -6.97 -47.89
CA GLU A 210 11.17 -5.56 -48.09
C GLU A 210 10.32 -5.33 -49.35
N GLY A 211 10.44 -6.18 -50.36
CA GLY A 211 9.72 -6.01 -51.63
C GLY A 211 8.23 -6.25 -51.52
N GLU A 212 7.81 -7.23 -50.73
CA GLU A 212 6.41 -7.65 -50.64
C GLU A 212 5.61 -6.67 -49.76
N PHE A 213 6.20 -6.23 -48.65
CA PHE A 213 5.59 -5.26 -47.75
C PHE A 213 5.48 -3.86 -48.37
N GLU A 214 6.48 -3.42 -49.13
CA GLU A 214 6.43 -2.12 -49.82
C GLU A 214 5.42 -2.14 -50.97
N GLN A 215 5.28 -3.25 -51.70
CA GLN A 215 4.24 -3.43 -52.71
C GLN A 215 2.84 -3.41 -52.07
N GLN A 216 2.65 -4.09 -50.94
CA GLN A 216 1.38 -4.12 -50.24
C GLN A 216 1.00 -2.73 -49.71
N ARG A 217 1.96 -1.99 -49.15
CA ARG A 217 1.80 -0.61 -48.71
C ARG A 217 1.42 0.33 -49.87
N GLN A 218 2.08 0.20 -51.01
CA GLN A 218 1.78 1.02 -52.19
C GLN A 218 0.39 0.70 -52.78
N ALA A 219 -0.01 -0.58 -52.80
CA ALA A 219 -1.33 -0.99 -53.26
C ALA A 219 -2.45 -0.42 -52.37
N THR A 220 -2.31 -0.48 -51.04
CA THR A 220 -3.31 0.09 -50.11
C THR A 220 -3.43 1.61 -50.25
N ILE A 221 -2.32 2.31 -50.52
CA ILE A 221 -2.35 3.77 -50.74
C ILE A 221 -3.07 4.10 -52.07
N ALA A 222 -2.82 3.33 -53.13
CA ALA A 222 -3.47 3.54 -54.42
C ALA A 222 -4.99 3.29 -54.37
N GLU A 223 -5.42 2.23 -53.68
CA GLU A 223 -6.84 1.92 -53.48
C GLU A 223 -7.55 3.02 -52.67
N ALA A 224 -6.91 3.55 -51.62
CA ALA A 224 -7.45 4.65 -50.83
C ALA A 224 -7.55 5.98 -51.59
N LEU A 225 -6.68 6.20 -52.58
CA LEU A 225 -6.74 7.38 -53.46
C LEU A 225 -7.84 7.21 -54.52
N GLN A 226 -7.99 6.03 -55.13
CA GLN A 226 -9.10 5.75 -56.06
C GLN A 226 -10.47 5.83 -55.36
N ALA A 227 -10.58 5.34 -54.12
CA ALA A 227 -11.81 5.45 -53.34
C ALA A 227 -12.17 6.91 -52.97
N LYS A 228 -11.21 7.85 -53.02
CA LYS A 228 -11.44 9.29 -52.80
C LYS A 228 -11.85 10.05 -54.06
N GLU A 229 -11.53 9.56 -55.26
CA GLU A 229 -11.95 10.20 -56.52
C GLU A 229 -13.39 9.84 -56.93
N GLU A 230 -13.95 8.71 -56.46
CA GLU A 230 -15.31 8.29 -56.86
C GLU A 230 -16.46 8.78 -55.96
N LYS A 231 -16.18 9.47 -54.85
CA LYS A 231 -17.24 9.94 -53.91
C LYS A 231 -17.15 11.44 -53.63
N THR A 232 -17.42 12.23 -54.66
CA THR A 232 -17.89 13.62 -54.48
C THR A 232 -19.31 13.59 -53.92
N LYS A 233 -19.45 13.45 -52.59
CA LYS A 233 -20.69 13.76 -51.90
C LYS A 233 -20.60 15.19 -51.36
N THR A 234 -21.10 16.13 -52.14
CA THR A 234 -21.43 17.48 -51.67
C THR A 234 -22.64 17.37 -50.74
N PHE A 235 -22.51 17.85 -49.50
CA PHE A 235 -23.66 18.13 -48.63
C PHE A 235 -23.57 19.57 -48.17
N GLY A 236 -24.52 20.38 -48.63
CA GLY A 236 -24.68 21.78 -48.28
C GLY A 236 -25.38 21.95 -46.93
N GLY A 237 -24.95 22.97 -46.19
CA GLY A 237 -25.60 23.42 -44.97
C GLY A 237 -24.95 24.72 -44.49
N GLY A 238 -25.55 25.86 -44.88
CA GLY A 238 -24.97 27.20 -44.72
C GLY A 238 -24.73 27.63 -43.28
N GLN A 239 -23.59 28.28 -43.06
CA GLN A 239 -23.35 29.12 -41.88
C GLN A 239 -23.84 30.54 -42.16
N LYS A 240 -24.86 30.96 -41.41
CA LYS A 240 -25.27 32.36 -41.31
C LYS A 240 -24.10 33.18 -40.74
N GLN A 241 -23.63 34.16 -41.51
CA GLN A 241 -22.87 35.29 -40.98
C GLN A 241 -23.84 36.21 -40.23
N VAL A 242 -23.50 36.55 -38.98
CA VAL A 242 -24.00 37.75 -38.33
C VAL A 242 -22.89 38.79 -38.43
N ASN A 243 -23.17 39.89 -39.13
CA ASN A 243 -22.33 41.07 -39.15
C ASN A 243 -22.46 41.83 -37.82
N PHE A 244 -21.40 42.59 -37.51
CA PHE A 244 -21.31 43.58 -36.45
C PHE A 244 -22.46 44.59 -36.45
#